data_AF-A0A3N7F872-F1
#
_entry.id   AF-A0A3N7F872-F1
#
_cell.length_a   1.000
_cell.length_b   1.000
_cell.length_c   1.000
_cell.angle_alpha   90.00
_cell.angle_beta   90.00
_cell.angle_gamma   90.00
#
_symmetry.space_group_name_H-M   'P 1'
#
loop_
_entity.id
_entity.type
_entity.pdbx_description
1 polymer ?
#
loop_
_entity_poly.entity_id
_entity_poly.type
_entity_poly.pdbx_seq_one_letter_code
_entity_poly.pdbx_strand_id
1 'polypeptide(L)'
;MLNTKMIGNRIADARKKINISQAQLGQRLFISPQAVGKWERGESMPDITTFNRLAEILNVDLNYFSDSLQSESLELSATEPLLEQSDELKSVKQEKKPAWNMSYGNWVDADFSGLKNLNEKFSSSNMQRCKFTGSDLSGLLLKSNNLDSCDFSNSDISGSNIQTSSLDNNLFKGSSLKQARFLRSHVRSCDFSGSDISSSDIQSSHLGNSLFKDSSLKEAEFLKSHIKSCDFSGADFSGAGFKSSAFQQNTVANAVWNRSSFIDVQIDDIVFEGLLEDCYFENCVFNWVKFQHTTLTNTFFKNNRFKRIKFIDCQADRITYEFLRTGKADLTGITLLTP
;
A
#
# COMPACT_ATOMS: atom_id res chain seq x y z
N MET A 1 5.85 4.57 -40.85
CA MET A 1 6.28 3.23 -40.37
C MET A 1 7.71 3.37 -39.86
N LEU A 2 7.97 3.04 -38.59
CA LEU A 2 9.32 3.07 -38.03
C LEU A 2 10.23 2.13 -38.83
N ASN A 3 11.32 2.65 -39.40
CA ASN A 3 12.28 1.85 -40.14
C ASN A 3 13.11 1.03 -39.12
N THR A 4 12.77 -0.24 -38.93
CA THR A 4 13.41 -1.15 -37.96
C THR A 4 14.92 -1.25 -38.17
N LYS A 5 15.40 -1.10 -39.40
CA LYS A 5 16.82 -1.09 -39.74
C LYS A 5 17.54 0.18 -39.27
N MET A 6 16.86 1.33 -39.31
CA MET A 6 17.40 2.59 -38.79
C MET A 6 17.61 2.51 -37.27
N ILE A 7 16.64 1.93 -36.55
CA ILE A 7 16.70 1.80 -35.09
C ILE A 7 17.77 0.80 -34.68
N GLY A 8 17.86 -0.34 -35.39
CA GLY A 8 18.93 -1.31 -35.20
C GLY A 8 20.32 -0.69 -35.31
N ASN A 9 20.54 0.16 -36.33
CA ASN A 9 21.82 0.88 -36.48
C ASN A 9 22.10 1.82 -35.31
N ARG A 10 21.10 2.58 -34.81
CA ARG A 10 21.28 3.48 -33.66
C ARG A 10 21.60 2.73 -32.36
N ILE A 11 20.98 1.58 -32.14
CA ILE A 11 21.32 0.69 -31.02
C ILE A 11 22.79 0.25 -31.12
N ALA A 12 23.22 -0.17 -32.31
CA ALA A 12 24.61 -0.60 -32.54
C ALA A 12 25.62 0.54 -32.33
N ASP A 13 25.31 1.74 -32.82
CA ASP A 13 26.19 2.91 -32.75
C ASP A 13 26.33 3.40 -31.30
N ALA A 14 25.23 3.55 -30.58
CA ALA A 14 25.27 3.97 -29.18
C ALA A 14 25.96 2.92 -28.30
N ARG A 15 25.76 1.61 -28.57
CA ARG A 15 26.49 0.53 -27.90
C ARG A 15 28.00 0.59 -28.14
N LYS A 16 28.42 0.80 -29.40
CA LYS A 16 29.85 0.93 -29.74
C LYS A 16 30.47 2.18 -29.11
N LYS A 17 29.71 3.28 -28.99
CA LYS A 17 30.18 4.53 -28.38
C LYS A 17 30.55 4.37 -26.90
N ILE A 18 29.85 3.50 -26.17
CA ILE A 18 30.18 3.16 -24.78
C ILE A 18 31.08 1.92 -24.65
N ASN A 19 31.62 1.43 -25.78
CA ASN A 19 32.59 0.35 -25.89
C ASN A 19 32.17 -0.98 -25.22
N ILE A 20 30.91 -1.40 -25.39
CA ILE A 20 30.44 -2.71 -24.90
C ILE A 20 30.06 -3.65 -26.05
N SER A 21 30.26 -4.96 -25.86
CA SER A 21 29.86 -5.99 -26.83
C SER A 21 28.35 -6.25 -26.80
N GLN A 22 27.82 -6.89 -27.85
CA GLN A 22 26.41 -7.34 -27.85
C GLN A 22 26.11 -8.29 -26.68
N ALA A 23 27.10 -9.08 -26.24
CA ALA A 23 26.95 -9.96 -25.10
C ALA A 23 26.86 -9.19 -23.78
N GLN A 24 27.67 -8.14 -23.62
CA GLN A 24 27.60 -7.26 -22.45
C GLN A 24 26.31 -6.44 -22.43
N LEU A 25 25.84 -5.94 -23.58
CA LEU A 25 24.54 -5.26 -23.66
C LEU A 25 23.39 -6.24 -23.35
N GLY A 26 23.45 -7.46 -23.90
CA GLY A 26 22.47 -8.51 -23.62
C GLY A 26 22.43 -8.87 -22.13
N GLN A 27 23.60 -9.00 -21.49
CA GLN A 27 23.71 -9.24 -20.06
C GLN A 27 23.11 -8.10 -19.23
N ARG A 28 23.36 -6.83 -19.60
CA ARG A 28 22.79 -5.66 -18.91
C ARG A 28 21.27 -5.52 -19.13
N LEU A 29 20.76 -6.01 -20.25
CA LEU A 29 19.33 -6.03 -20.56
C LEU A 29 18.61 -7.31 -20.12
N PHE A 30 19.35 -8.29 -19.58
CA PHE A 30 18.86 -9.63 -19.21
C PHE A 30 18.20 -10.38 -20.37
N ILE A 31 18.79 -10.27 -21.57
CA ILE A 31 18.35 -10.97 -22.78
C ILE A 31 19.54 -11.62 -23.49
N SER A 32 19.26 -12.53 -24.42
CA SER A 32 20.33 -13.21 -25.15
C SER A 32 21.12 -12.24 -26.04
N PRO A 33 22.45 -12.41 -26.19
CA PRO A 33 23.26 -11.62 -27.13
C PRO A 33 22.74 -11.71 -28.57
N GLN A 34 22.10 -12.84 -28.90
CA GLN A 34 21.45 -13.10 -30.19
C GLN A 34 20.25 -12.18 -30.42
N ALA A 35 19.47 -11.85 -29.39
CA ALA A 35 18.36 -10.91 -29.48
C ALA A 35 18.87 -9.49 -29.78
N VAL A 36 19.94 -9.04 -29.09
CA VAL A 36 20.61 -7.77 -29.41
C VAL A 36 21.09 -7.76 -30.86
N GLY A 37 21.72 -8.84 -31.33
CA GLY A 37 22.16 -8.96 -32.72
C GLY A 37 21.01 -8.91 -33.73
N LYS A 38 19.85 -9.50 -33.42
CA LYS A 38 18.65 -9.42 -34.28
C LYS A 38 18.09 -8.00 -34.32
N TRP A 39 18.16 -7.25 -33.22
CA TRP A 39 17.76 -5.83 -33.21
C TRP A 39 18.69 -4.98 -34.07
N GLU A 40 20.00 -5.15 -33.93
CA GLU A 40 20.99 -4.39 -34.69
C GLU A 40 20.92 -4.66 -36.20
N ARG A 41 20.45 -5.84 -36.62
CA ARG A 41 20.19 -6.17 -38.03
C ARG A 41 18.80 -5.74 -38.52
N GLY A 42 17.94 -5.25 -37.63
CA GLY A 42 16.55 -4.85 -37.95
C GLY A 42 15.58 -6.01 -38.19
N GLU A 43 15.94 -7.23 -37.76
CA GLU A 43 15.16 -8.47 -37.92
C GLU A 43 14.04 -8.59 -36.85
N SER A 44 14.19 -7.89 -35.71
CA SER A 44 13.20 -7.81 -34.64
C SER A 44 13.39 -6.51 -33.85
N MET A 45 12.47 -6.19 -32.95
CA MET A 45 12.51 -4.96 -32.15
C MET A 45 12.39 -5.24 -30.65
N PRO A 46 13.07 -4.46 -29.79
CA PRO A 46 12.79 -4.49 -28.36
C PRO A 46 11.37 -3.98 -28.08
N ASP A 47 10.74 -4.50 -27.04
CA ASP A 47 9.47 -3.95 -26.55
C ASP A 47 9.68 -2.57 -25.90
N ILE A 48 8.58 -1.86 -25.62
CA ILE A 48 8.62 -0.50 -25.07
C ILE A 48 9.36 -0.42 -23.71
N THR A 49 9.28 -1.48 -22.91
CA THR A 49 9.96 -1.56 -21.61
C THR A 49 11.47 -1.74 -21.79
N THR A 50 11.85 -2.53 -22.78
CA THR A 50 13.24 -2.81 -23.15
C THR A 50 13.89 -1.59 -23.80
N PHE A 51 13.13 -0.80 -24.56
CA PHE A 51 13.59 0.47 -25.11
C PHE A 51 14.03 1.47 -24.05
N ASN A 52 13.23 1.64 -22.99
CA ASN A 52 13.58 2.53 -21.88
C ASN A 52 14.90 2.11 -21.22
N ARG A 53 15.09 0.81 -21.01
CA ARG A 53 16.34 0.26 -20.45
C ARG A 53 17.53 0.44 -21.38
N LEU A 54 17.29 0.29 -22.67
CA LEU A 54 18.33 0.44 -23.69
C LEU A 54 18.78 1.91 -23.76
N ALA A 55 17.86 2.87 -23.65
CA ALA A 55 18.16 4.29 -23.52
C ALA A 55 19.04 4.59 -22.29
N GLU A 56 18.65 4.06 -21.12
CA GLU A 56 19.41 4.21 -19.87
C GLU A 56 20.82 3.61 -19.96
N ILE A 57 20.97 2.36 -20.44
CA ILE A 57 22.27 1.68 -20.52
C ILE A 57 23.20 2.35 -21.53
N LEU A 58 22.65 2.81 -22.64
CA LEU A 58 23.41 3.49 -23.69
C LEU A 58 23.63 4.98 -23.39
N ASN A 59 23.08 5.48 -22.28
CA ASN A 59 23.12 6.88 -21.86
C ASN A 59 22.65 7.83 -22.96
N VAL A 60 21.50 7.50 -23.57
CA VAL A 60 20.84 8.28 -24.61
C VAL A 60 19.38 8.52 -24.23
N ASP A 61 18.78 9.61 -24.71
CA ASP A 61 17.35 9.86 -24.52
C ASP A 61 16.50 8.85 -25.30
N LEU A 62 15.26 8.57 -24.87
CA LEU A 62 14.39 7.65 -25.59
C LEU A 62 14.12 8.10 -27.05
N ASN A 63 14.06 9.42 -27.27
CA ASN A 63 13.87 10.00 -28.60
C ASN A 63 15.08 9.79 -29.52
N TYR A 64 16.25 9.42 -28.97
CA TYR A 64 17.41 9.03 -29.76
C TYR A 64 17.10 7.87 -30.71
N PHE A 65 16.17 6.97 -30.36
CA PHE A 65 15.79 5.87 -31.25
C PHE A 65 14.70 6.25 -32.25
N SER A 66 13.99 7.37 -32.05
CA SER A 66 12.86 7.80 -32.89
C SER A 66 13.18 8.96 -33.83
N ASP A 67 14.17 9.80 -33.52
CA ASP A 67 14.37 11.07 -34.23
C ASP A 67 14.92 10.88 -35.64
N SER A 68 14.01 10.81 -36.60
CA SER A 68 14.18 11.53 -37.84
C SER A 68 13.91 13.02 -37.58
N LEU A 69 14.95 13.83 -37.38
CA LEU A 69 15.07 15.24 -37.84
C LEU A 69 16.39 15.86 -37.31
N GLN A 70 16.83 16.90 -38.00
CA GLN A 70 18.19 17.42 -38.09
C GLN A 70 18.62 18.32 -36.92
N SER A 71 19.93 18.30 -36.63
CA SER A 71 20.82 19.34 -36.07
C SER A 71 20.23 20.68 -35.60
N GLU A 72 20.60 21.14 -34.39
CA GLU A 72 21.57 22.23 -34.17
C GLU A 72 21.77 22.57 -32.68
N SER A 73 23.01 22.96 -32.37
CA SER A 73 23.60 23.47 -31.13
C SER A 73 23.00 24.79 -30.63
N LEU A 74 23.08 25.05 -29.32
CA LEU A 74 23.15 26.38 -28.67
C LEU A 74 23.60 26.15 -27.19
N GLU A 75 24.90 26.19 -26.87
CA GLU A 75 25.70 27.34 -26.40
C GLU A 75 25.25 28.03 -25.09
N LEU A 76 26.15 27.99 -24.10
CA LEU A 76 26.18 28.74 -22.85
C LEU A 76 26.86 30.11 -23.05
N SER A 77 26.31 31.19 -22.49
CA SER A 77 27.07 32.34 -21.90
C SER A 77 26.09 33.23 -21.10
N ALA A 78 26.22 33.36 -19.78
CA ALA A 78 27.09 34.26 -18.99
C ALA A 78 26.68 35.75 -19.02
N THR A 79 26.19 36.27 -17.88
CA THR A 79 26.39 37.66 -17.40
C THR A 79 25.98 37.79 -15.93
N GLU A 80 26.94 38.17 -15.09
CA GLU A 80 26.90 38.60 -13.67
C GLU A 80 26.55 40.10 -13.54
N PRO A 81 26.53 40.73 -12.33
CA PRO A 81 26.17 40.32 -10.96
C PRO A 81 25.22 41.36 -10.29
N LEU A 82 24.85 41.20 -9.00
CA LEU A 82 24.81 42.28 -7.99
C LEU A 82 24.33 41.77 -6.60
N LEU A 83 25.23 41.93 -5.63
CA LEU A 83 25.05 42.29 -4.21
C LEU A 83 24.51 41.28 -3.18
N GLU A 84 25.40 41.05 -2.20
CA GLU A 84 25.25 40.37 -0.91
C GLU A 84 24.11 40.93 -0.06
N GLN A 85 23.37 40.04 0.60
CA GLN A 85 23.06 40.20 2.02
C GLN A 85 22.90 38.84 2.69
N SER A 86 23.52 38.76 3.86
CA SER A 86 23.70 37.66 4.78
C SER A 86 22.43 36.90 5.17
N ASP A 87 22.50 35.57 5.16
CA ASP A 87 21.86 34.72 6.17
C ASP A 87 22.72 33.47 6.40
N GLU A 88 23.33 33.39 7.58
CA GLU A 88 24.04 32.21 8.08
C GLU A 88 23.03 31.08 8.36
N LEU A 89 22.63 30.35 7.33
CA LEU A 89 22.19 28.97 7.52
C LEU A 89 23.40 28.05 7.40
N LYS A 90 23.84 27.53 8.54
CA LYS A 90 24.73 26.36 8.60
C LYS A 90 24.11 25.24 7.77
N SER A 91 24.58 25.11 6.54
CA SER A 91 24.30 23.99 5.67
C SER A 91 24.93 22.76 6.30
N VAL A 92 24.15 22.05 7.11
CA VAL A 92 24.38 20.63 7.32
C VAL A 92 24.31 20.04 5.92
N LYS A 93 25.48 19.75 5.33
CA LYS A 93 25.57 18.90 4.16
C LYS A 93 24.93 17.58 4.56
N GLN A 94 23.65 17.42 4.29
CA GLN A 94 23.03 16.11 4.20
C GLN A 94 23.78 15.42 3.08
N GLU A 95 24.77 14.60 3.45
CA GLU A 95 25.32 13.61 2.56
C GLU A 95 24.12 12.84 2.00
N LYS A 96 23.82 13.03 0.71
CA LYS A 96 22.80 12.24 0.03
C LYS A 96 23.26 10.79 0.14
N LYS A 97 22.68 10.06 1.10
CA LYS A 97 22.84 8.61 1.24
C LYS A 97 22.62 8.02 -0.15
N PRO A 98 23.53 7.19 -0.67
CA PRO A 98 23.31 6.53 -1.94
C PRO A 98 21.99 5.75 -1.83
N ALA A 99 21.01 6.08 -2.67
CA ALA A 99 19.76 5.34 -2.74
C ALA A 99 20.04 4.02 -3.46
N TRP A 100 20.07 2.93 -2.71
CA TRP A 100 20.24 1.58 -3.23
C TRP A 100 18.93 1.07 -3.81
N ASN A 101 18.84 1.02 -5.13
CA ASN A 101 17.70 0.40 -5.79
C ASN A 101 17.83 -1.13 -5.77
N MET A 102 17.07 -1.78 -4.89
CA MET A 102 17.06 -3.24 -4.69
C MET A 102 15.99 -3.96 -5.54
N SER A 103 15.41 -3.24 -6.50
CA SER A 103 14.37 -3.74 -7.40
C SER A 103 14.85 -4.88 -8.30
N TYR A 104 13.91 -5.74 -8.71
CA TYR A 104 14.10 -6.91 -9.57
C TYR A 104 15.01 -7.99 -8.97
N GLY A 105 15.43 -7.83 -7.72
CA GLY A 105 16.27 -8.78 -7.03
C GLY A 105 15.53 -10.03 -6.60
N ASN A 106 16.27 -11.13 -6.51
CA ASN A 106 15.84 -12.34 -5.85
C ASN A 106 16.51 -12.41 -4.47
N TRP A 107 15.73 -12.07 -3.45
CA TRP A 107 16.15 -11.95 -2.05
C TRP A 107 15.64 -13.12 -1.20
N VAL A 108 15.26 -14.22 -1.83
CA VAL A 108 14.73 -15.39 -1.12
C VAL A 108 15.67 -15.82 -0.01
N ASP A 109 15.10 -16.06 1.17
CA ASP A 109 15.81 -16.45 2.40
C ASP A 109 16.83 -15.42 2.92
N ALA A 110 16.82 -14.19 2.40
CA ALA A 110 17.74 -13.15 2.86
C ALA A 110 17.40 -12.67 4.28
N ASP A 111 18.44 -12.38 5.05
CA ASP A 111 18.33 -11.86 6.42
C ASP A 111 18.68 -10.38 6.46
N PHE A 112 17.67 -9.56 6.75
CA PHE A 112 17.72 -8.12 6.94
C PHE A 112 17.42 -7.72 8.40
N SER A 113 17.46 -8.68 9.32
CA SER A 113 17.11 -8.45 10.72
C SER A 113 18.02 -7.40 11.36
N GLY A 114 17.43 -6.53 12.17
CA GLY A 114 18.14 -5.47 12.90
C GLY A 114 18.74 -4.36 12.03
N LEU A 115 18.61 -4.40 10.70
CA LEU A 115 19.04 -3.30 9.83
C LEU A 115 18.37 -1.99 10.23
N LYS A 116 19.12 -0.89 10.13
CA LYS A 116 18.64 0.44 10.45
C LYS A 116 18.63 1.31 9.21
N ASN A 117 17.60 2.14 9.07
CA ASN A 117 17.40 3.03 7.93
C ASN A 117 17.38 2.30 6.57
N LEU A 118 16.69 1.17 6.48
CA LEU A 118 16.43 0.52 5.18
C LEU A 118 15.18 1.17 4.58
N ASN A 119 15.35 2.37 4.02
CA ASN A 119 14.30 3.15 3.36
C ASN A 119 14.35 3.01 1.83
N GLU A 120 14.84 1.87 1.37
CA GLU A 120 15.19 1.65 -0.02
C GLU A 120 13.99 1.23 -0.88
N LYS A 121 14.21 1.24 -2.18
CA LYS A 121 13.19 0.84 -3.15
C LYS A 121 13.34 -0.63 -3.53
N PHE A 122 12.32 -1.42 -3.23
CA PHE A 122 12.12 -2.75 -3.79
C PHE A 122 10.93 -2.71 -4.73
N SER A 123 11.17 -2.89 -6.02
CA SER A 123 10.11 -3.05 -7.01
C SER A 123 10.29 -4.34 -7.78
N SER A 124 9.19 -5.07 -8.02
CA SER A 124 9.21 -6.33 -8.79
C SER A 124 10.24 -7.35 -8.29
N SER A 125 10.46 -7.40 -6.97
CA SER A 125 11.45 -8.26 -6.33
C SER A 125 10.79 -9.50 -5.74
N ASN A 126 11.54 -10.60 -5.73
CA ASN A 126 11.15 -11.83 -5.06
C ASN A 126 11.77 -11.84 -3.66
N MET A 127 10.95 -11.79 -2.62
CA MET A 127 11.41 -11.58 -1.24
C MET A 127 10.84 -12.64 -0.29
N GLN A 128 10.63 -13.86 -0.78
CA GLN A 128 10.03 -14.92 0.04
C GLN A 128 10.96 -15.32 1.19
N ARG A 129 10.37 -15.61 2.34
CA ARG A 129 11.08 -16.11 3.54
C ARG A 129 12.19 -15.19 4.03
N CYS A 130 12.13 -13.90 3.69
CA CYS A 130 13.04 -12.91 4.22
C CYS A 130 12.79 -12.67 5.71
N LYS A 131 13.86 -12.34 6.44
CA LYS A 131 13.77 -11.90 7.83
C LYS A 131 14.05 -10.41 7.94
N PHE A 132 13.15 -9.70 8.60
CA PHE A 132 13.20 -8.27 8.87
C PHE A 132 13.04 -7.99 10.36
N THR A 133 13.21 -8.99 11.22
CA THR A 133 12.92 -8.91 12.65
C THR A 133 13.71 -7.77 13.29
N GLY A 134 13.03 -6.85 14.00
CA GLY A 134 13.66 -5.73 14.71
C GLY A 134 14.33 -4.67 13.82
N SER A 135 14.12 -4.74 12.50
CA SER A 135 14.67 -3.76 11.55
C SER A 135 13.89 -2.44 11.55
N ASP A 136 14.54 -1.38 11.10
CA ASP A 136 13.92 -0.11 10.76
C ASP A 136 13.87 0.00 9.22
N LEU A 137 12.65 -0.17 8.74
CA LEU A 137 12.18 -0.13 7.36
C LEU A 137 11.26 1.07 7.13
N SER A 138 11.38 2.12 7.94
CA SER A 138 10.50 3.29 7.81
C SER A 138 10.63 3.92 6.42
N GLY A 139 9.48 4.23 5.81
CA GLY A 139 9.41 4.81 4.46
C GLY A 139 9.76 3.87 3.32
N LEU A 140 9.82 2.56 3.53
CA LEU A 140 10.16 1.57 2.51
C LEU A 140 9.20 1.62 1.33
N LEU A 141 9.73 1.52 0.11
CA LEU A 141 8.92 1.50 -1.11
C LEU A 141 8.85 0.08 -1.68
N LEU A 142 7.72 -0.59 -1.49
CA LEU A 142 7.43 -1.94 -1.95
C LEU A 142 6.40 -1.91 -3.09
N LYS A 143 6.85 -2.05 -4.34
CA LYS A 143 5.95 -2.08 -5.50
C LYS A 143 6.01 -3.40 -6.26
N SER A 144 4.88 -4.10 -6.39
CA SER A 144 4.80 -5.35 -7.16
C SER A 144 5.75 -6.45 -6.68
N ASN A 145 5.98 -6.54 -5.37
CA ASN A 145 6.86 -7.56 -4.79
C ASN A 145 6.08 -8.82 -4.42
N ASN A 146 6.82 -9.93 -4.34
CA ASN A 146 6.35 -11.17 -3.74
C ASN A 146 6.93 -11.31 -2.32
N LEU A 147 6.09 -11.04 -1.32
CA LEU A 147 6.41 -11.13 0.10
C LEU A 147 5.60 -12.30 0.67
N ASP A 148 6.10 -13.51 0.48
CA ASP A 148 5.49 -14.71 1.06
C ASP A 148 6.34 -15.22 2.23
N SER A 149 5.68 -15.51 3.34
CA SER A 149 6.29 -16.14 4.52
C SER A 149 7.47 -15.36 5.12
N CYS A 150 7.45 -14.02 5.06
CA CYS A 150 8.47 -13.16 5.67
C CYS A 150 8.18 -12.88 7.14
N ASP A 151 9.23 -12.55 7.90
CA ASP A 151 9.12 -12.15 9.30
C ASP A 151 9.49 -10.68 9.50
N PHE A 152 8.49 -9.83 9.74
CA PHE A 152 8.59 -8.42 10.11
C PHE A 152 8.32 -8.18 11.61
N SER A 153 8.46 -9.20 12.46
CA SER A 153 8.15 -9.05 13.87
C SER A 153 9.04 -8.00 14.54
N ASN A 154 8.42 -7.12 15.33
CA ASN A 154 9.07 -5.99 16.02
C ASN A 154 9.84 -5.02 15.09
N SER A 155 9.56 -5.00 13.79
CA SER A 155 10.16 -4.01 12.88
C SER A 155 9.37 -2.70 12.88
N ASP A 156 10.02 -1.62 12.48
CA ASP A 156 9.35 -0.37 12.11
C ASP A 156 9.21 -0.31 10.59
N ILE A 157 7.99 -0.26 10.09
CA ILE A 157 7.61 -0.17 8.67
C ILE A 157 6.74 1.07 8.45
N SER A 158 6.77 2.02 9.38
CA SER A 158 5.94 3.22 9.37
C SER A 158 6.19 4.07 8.14
N GLY A 159 5.15 4.68 7.59
CA GLY A 159 5.21 5.52 6.40
C GLY A 159 5.53 4.78 5.09
N SER A 160 5.67 3.44 5.13
CA SER A 160 6.02 2.65 3.95
C SER A 160 4.89 2.58 2.94
N ASN A 161 5.24 2.45 1.66
CA ASN A 161 4.28 2.33 0.56
C ASN A 161 4.33 0.94 -0.05
N ILE A 162 3.29 0.16 0.19
CA ILE A 162 3.12 -1.22 -0.23
C ILE A 162 2.05 -1.24 -1.33
N GLN A 163 2.52 -1.14 -2.57
CA GLN A 163 1.69 -1.05 -3.75
C GLN A 163 1.73 -2.36 -4.56
N THR A 164 0.57 -2.83 -5.00
CA THR A 164 0.42 -3.95 -5.95
C THR A 164 1.21 -5.21 -5.56
N SER A 165 1.47 -5.41 -4.27
CA SER A 165 2.32 -6.50 -3.77
C SER A 165 1.47 -7.63 -3.21
N SER A 166 2.00 -8.85 -3.26
CA SER A 166 1.41 -10.03 -2.58
C SER A 166 2.09 -10.20 -1.24
N LEU A 167 1.29 -10.19 -0.18
CA LEU A 167 1.69 -10.39 1.20
C LEU A 167 0.95 -11.63 1.71
N ASP A 168 1.58 -12.78 1.59
CA ASP A 168 1.03 -14.05 2.02
C ASP A 168 1.79 -14.59 3.23
N ASN A 169 1.09 -15.06 4.26
CA ASN A 169 1.68 -15.79 5.39
C ASN A 169 2.79 -15.01 6.16
N ASN A 170 2.75 -13.68 6.17
CA ASN A 170 3.79 -12.87 6.82
C ASN A 170 3.50 -12.64 8.30
N LEU A 171 4.56 -12.46 9.09
CA LEU A 171 4.47 -12.11 10.50
C LEU A 171 4.79 -10.62 10.69
N PHE A 172 3.87 -9.88 11.31
CA PHE A 172 3.99 -8.47 11.66
C PHE A 172 3.76 -8.26 13.17
N LYS A 173 4.05 -9.27 14.00
CA LYS A 173 3.77 -9.22 15.43
C LYS A 173 4.54 -8.08 16.11
N GLY A 174 3.82 -7.22 16.83
CA GLY A 174 4.42 -6.10 17.56
C GLY A 174 5.18 -5.09 16.68
N SER A 175 4.95 -5.10 15.36
CA SER A 175 5.59 -4.14 14.46
C SER A 175 4.84 -2.81 14.43
N SER A 176 5.53 -1.75 13.99
CA SER A 176 4.89 -0.47 13.72
C SER A 176 4.67 -0.31 12.22
N LEU A 177 3.41 -0.11 11.82
CA LEU A 177 2.99 0.21 10.47
C LEU A 177 2.28 1.57 10.44
N LYS A 178 2.61 2.50 11.36
CA LYS A 178 1.95 3.80 11.43
C LYS A 178 2.04 4.52 10.10
N GLN A 179 0.93 5.09 9.63
CA GLN A 179 0.89 5.85 8.37
C GLN A 179 1.37 5.05 7.15
N ALA A 180 1.37 3.71 7.22
CA ALA A 180 1.69 2.88 6.07
C ALA A 180 0.58 2.98 5.02
N ARG A 181 0.95 2.80 3.75
CA ARG A 181 0.00 2.80 2.63
C ARG A 181 -0.03 1.43 1.97
N PHE A 182 -1.21 0.83 1.90
CA PHE A 182 -1.47 -0.38 1.14
C PHE A 182 -2.35 -0.03 -0.06
N LEU A 183 -1.81 -0.09 -1.28
CA LEU A 183 -2.54 0.25 -2.50
C LEU A 183 -2.62 -0.94 -3.45
N ARG A 184 -3.82 -1.46 -3.70
CA ARG A 184 -4.05 -2.60 -4.62
C ARG A 184 -3.25 -3.84 -4.23
N SER A 185 -3.05 -4.05 -2.95
CA SER A 185 -2.24 -5.14 -2.41
C SER A 185 -3.11 -6.30 -1.94
N HIS A 186 -2.55 -7.50 -1.95
CA HIS A 186 -3.19 -8.70 -1.43
C HIS A 186 -2.51 -9.07 -0.13
N VAL A 187 -3.24 -9.06 0.98
CA VAL A 187 -2.77 -9.38 2.32
C VAL A 187 -3.57 -10.57 2.79
N ARG A 188 -2.95 -11.75 2.85
CA ARG A 188 -3.64 -12.99 3.18
C ARG A 188 -2.87 -13.79 4.21
N SER A 189 -3.58 -14.33 5.20
CA SER A 189 -3.00 -15.22 6.20
C SER A 189 -1.82 -14.59 6.95
N CYS A 190 -1.81 -13.28 7.10
CA CYS A 190 -0.77 -12.55 7.81
C CYS A 190 -1.15 -12.36 9.28
N ASP A 191 -0.16 -12.20 10.14
CA ASP A 191 -0.35 -12.00 11.57
C ASP A 191 0.17 -10.62 12.02
N PHE A 192 -0.76 -9.68 12.19
CA PHE A 192 -0.56 -8.31 12.68
C PHE A 192 -0.86 -8.17 14.17
N SER A 193 -0.88 -9.27 14.94
CA SER A 193 -1.27 -9.21 16.36
C SER A 193 -0.33 -8.30 17.16
N GLY A 194 -0.91 -7.39 17.95
CA GLY A 194 -0.19 -6.39 18.74
C GLY A 194 0.53 -5.32 17.92
N SER A 195 0.32 -5.24 16.60
CA SER A 195 0.94 -4.21 15.76
C SER A 195 0.21 -2.86 15.87
N ASP A 196 0.90 -1.80 15.50
CA ASP A 196 0.34 -0.45 15.41
C ASP A 196 0.19 -0.04 13.95
N ILE A 197 -1.04 -0.06 13.44
CA ILE A 197 -1.41 0.28 12.06
C ILE A 197 -2.09 1.66 12.02
N SER A 198 -1.93 2.47 13.07
CA SER A 198 -2.64 3.73 13.20
C SER A 198 -2.36 4.70 12.04
N SER A 199 -3.38 5.44 11.63
CA SER A 199 -3.36 6.43 10.56
C SER A 199 -2.92 5.87 9.20
N SER A 200 -3.01 4.56 9.00
CA SER A 200 -2.66 3.90 7.74
C SER A 200 -3.75 4.05 6.69
N ASP A 201 -3.34 4.00 5.42
CA ASP A 201 -4.20 4.17 4.26
C ASP A 201 -4.26 2.87 3.44
N ILE A 202 -5.40 2.19 3.47
CA ILE A 202 -5.61 0.86 2.89
C ILE A 202 -6.63 0.98 1.76
N GLN A 203 -6.13 1.16 0.54
CA GLN A 203 -6.94 1.45 -0.64
C GLN A 203 -6.96 0.32 -1.64
N SER A 204 -8.14 -0.02 -2.14
CA SER A 204 -8.34 -0.98 -3.23
C SER A 204 -7.68 -2.34 -2.95
N SER A 205 -7.53 -2.72 -1.69
CA SER A 205 -6.74 -3.86 -1.25
C SER A 205 -7.62 -4.99 -0.72
N HIS A 206 -7.10 -6.22 -0.75
CA HIS A 206 -7.75 -7.40 -0.20
C HIS A 206 -7.04 -7.82 1.07
N LEU A 207 -7.75 -7.81 2.19
CA LEU A 207 -7.29 -8.32 3.49
C LEU A 207 -8.12 -9.56 3.80
N GLY A 208 -7.49 -10.72 3.81
CA GLY A 208 -8.18 -12.00 3.95
C GLY A 208 -7.54 -12.90 4.99
N ASN A 209 -8.35 -13.58 5.81
CA ASN A 209 -7.88 -14.65 6.70
C ASN A 209 -6.69 -14.24 7.60
N SER A 210 -6.61 -12.97 8.00
CA SER A 210 -5.46 -12.41 8.72
C SER A 210 -5.81 -12.10 10.17
N LEU A 211 -4.80 -12.10 11.04
CA LEU A 211 -4.95 -11.83 12.47
C LEU A 211 -4.54 -10.39 12.76
N PHE A 212 -5.36 -9.66 13.50
CA PHE A 212 -5.16 -8.28 13.94
C PHE A 212 -5.44 -8.15 15.45
N LYS A 213 -5.25 -9.24 16.21
CA LYS A 213 -5.59 -9.29 17.63
C LYS A 213 -4.85 -8.23 18.41
N ASP A 214 -5.56 -7.51 19.28
CA ASP A 214 -4.98 -6.47 20.14
C ASP A 214 -4.15 -5.42 19.37
N SER A 215 -4.44 -5.22 18.08
CA SER A 215 -3.74 -4.25 17.25
C SER A 215 -4.40 -2.88 17.30
N SER A 216 -3.63 -1.83 17.03
CA SER A 216 -4.17 -0.48 16.92
C SER A 216 -4.45 -0.13 15.46
N LEU A 217 -5.70 0.15 15.13
CA LEU A 217 -6.14 0.65 13.82
C LEU A 217 -6.73 2.07 13.95
N LYS A 218 -6.25 2.85 14.92
CA LYS A 218 -6.75 4.19 15.17
C LYS A 218 -6.60 5.05 13.93
N GLU A 219 -7.66 5.73 13.52
CA GLU A 219 -7.65 6.62 12.35
C GLU A 219 -7.19 5.94 11.05
N ALA A 220 -7.23 4.60 10.98
CA ALA A 220 -6.93 3.88 9.75
C ALA A 220 -8.08 4.02 8.75
N GLU A 221 -7.74 4.22 7.48
CA GLU A 221 -8.70 4.44 6.40
C GLU A 221 -8.73 3.26 5.44
N PHE A 222 -9.91 2.72 5.20
CA PHE A 222 -10.17 1.59 4.32
C PHE A 222 -11.06 2.02 3.15
N LEU A 223 -10.45 2.35 2.01
CA LEU A 223 -11.17 2.82 0.83
C LEU A 223 -11.23 1.76 -0.26
N LYS A 224 -12.44 1.37 -0.68
CA LYS A 224 -12.65 0.39 -1.78
C LYS A 224 -11.93 -0.95 -1.52
N SER A 225 -11.82 -1.33 -0.26
CA SER A 225 -11.06 -2.50 0.17
C SER A 225 -12.02 -3.63 0.58
N HIS A 226 -11.56 -4.86 0.42
CA HIS A 226 -12.29 -6.06 0.84
C HIS A 226 -11.58 -6.65 2.05
N ILE A 227 -12.23 -6.59 3.21
CA ILE A 227 -11.74 -7.15 4.47
C ILE A 227 -12.62 -8.33 4.83
N LYS A 228 -12.08 -9.54 4.74
CA LYS A 228 -12.84 -10.77 4.88
C LYS A 228 -12.18 -11.82 5.77
N SER A 229 -12.96 -12.43 6.66
CA SER A 229 -12.52 -13.55 7.49
C SER A 229 -11.29 -13.24 8.34
N CYS A 230 -11.14 -11.98 8.75
CA CYS A 230 -10.06 -11.54 9.64
C CYS A 230 -10.50 -11.60 11.11
N ASP A 231 -9.52 -11.71 12.00
CA ASP A 231 -9.74 -11.68 13.44
C ASP A 231 -9.20 -10.37 14.03
N PHE A 232 -10.09 -9.46 14.37
CA PHE A 232 -9.83 -8.17 15.00
C PHE A 232 -10.21 -8.18 16.49
N SER A 233 -10.16 -9.34 17.15
CA SER A 233 -10.49 -9.41 18.58
C SER A 233 -9.57 -8.49 19.40
N GLY A 234 -10.14 -7.63 20.24
CA GLY A 234 -9.40 -6.65 21.04
C GLY A 234 -8.79 -5.49 20.27
N ALA A 235 -9.03 -5.38 18.95
CA ALA A 235 -8.46 -4.32 18.14
C ALA A 235 -9.11 -2.96 18.42
N ASP A 236 -8.32 -1.89 18.32
CA ASP A 236 -8.80 -0.52 18.52
C ASP A 236 -9.08 0.19 17.18
N PHE A 237 -10.36 0.40 16.86
CA PHE A 237 -10.82 1.10 15.66
C PHE A 237 -11.16 2.56 15.90
N SER A 238 -10.63 3.19 16.95
CA SER A 238 -11.01 4.56 17.28
C SER A 238 -10.67 5.53 16.13
N GLY A 239 -11.67 6.21 15.59
CA GLY A 239 -11.53 7.09 14.43
C GLY A 239 -11.34 6.40 13.09
N ALA A 240 -11.37 5.06 13.02
CA ALA A 240 -11.17 4.33 11.77
C ALA A 240 -12.32 4.57 10.78
N GLY A 241 -11.97 4.75 9.51
CA GLY A 241 -12.90 5.01 8.42
C GLY A 241 -12.97 3.86 7.42
N PHE A 242 -14.18 3.44 7.08
CA PHE A 242 -14.44 2.46 6.03
C PHE A 242 -15.33 3.10 4.97
N LYS A 243 -14.82 3.20 3.74
CA LYS A 243 -15.55 3.84 2.63
C LYS A 243 -15.61 2.98 1.38
N SER A 244 -16.81 2.75 0.87
CA SER A 244 -17.04 1.95 -0.35
C SER A 244 -16.39 0.56 -0.29
N SER A 245 -16.33 -0.02 0.91
CA SER A 245 -15.57 -1.23 1.23
C SER A 245 -16.52 -2.40 1.56
N ALA A 246 -15.99 -3.62 1.62
CA ALA A 246 -16.70 -4.78 2.16
C ALA A 246 -16.03 -5.25 3.45
N PHE A 247 -16.81 -5.42 4.51
CA PHE A 247 -16.36 -5.88 5.82
C PHE A 247 -17.17 -7.13 6.21
N GLN A 248 -16.62 -8.31 5.89
CA GLN A 248 -17.38 -9.55 5.84
C GLN A 248 -16.76 -10.64 6.72
N GLN A 249 -17.57 -11.34 7.51
CA GLN A 249 -17.15 -12.53 8.25
C GLN A 249 -15.95 -12.28 9.18
N ASN A 250 -15.80 -11.05 9.66
CA ASN A 250 -14.72 -10.66 10.55
C ASN A 250 -15.15 -10.87 12.01
N THR A 251 -14.22 -11.36 12.82
CA THR A 251 -14.40 -11.42 14.28
C THR A 251 -13.97 -10.09 14.87
N VAL A 252 -14.83 -9.45 15.67
CA VAL A 252 -14.57 -8.14 16.30
C VAL A 252 -14.88 -8.15 17.80
N ALA A 253 -14.73 -9.30 18.44
CA ALA A 253 -14.99 -9.47 19.87
C ALA A 253 -14.08 -8.55 20.69
N ASN A 254 -14.63 -7.83 21.66
CA ASN A 254 -13.90 -6.85 22.49
C ASN A 254 -13.19 -5.74 21.69
N ALA A 255 -13.55 -5.52 20.42
CA ALA A 255 -12.99 -4.40 19.67
C ALA A 255 -13.51 -3.06 20.21
N VAL A 256 -12.67 -2.03 20.13
CA VAL A 256 -13.01 -0.67 20.57
C VAL A 256 -13.56 0.13 19.40
N TRP A 257 -14.75 0.69 19.59
CA TRP A 257 -15.46 1.49 18.58
C TRP A 257 -15.76 2.88 19.14
N ASN A 258 -14.88 3.83 18.85
CA ASN A 258 -15.08 5.24 19.20
C ASN A 258 -14.84 6.09 17.95
N ARG A 259 -15.81 6.89 17.52
CA ARG A 259 -15.68 7.75 16.32
C ARG A 259 -15.39 6.99 15.02
N SER A 260 -15.68 5.69 14.96
CA SER A 260 -15.48 4.89 13.75
C SER A 260 -16.60 5.16 12.74
N SER A 261 -16.27 5.19 11.44
CA SER A 261 -17.22 5.50 10.37
C SER A 261 -17.29 4.43 9.30
N PHE A 262 -18.50 4.15 8.82
CA PHE A 262 -18.80 3.22 7.75
C PHE A 262 -19.69 3.92 6.73
N ILE A 263 -19.18 4.17 5.52
CA ILE A 263 -19.87 4.91 4.47
C ILE A 263 -19.87 4.08 3.19
N ASP A 264 -21.05 3.77 2.65
CA ASP A 264 -21.22 2.90 1.48
C ASP A 264 -20.58 1.51 1.68
N VAL A 265 -20.68 0.95 2.90
CA VAL A 265 -20.04 -0.32 3.26
C VAL A 265 -21.02 -1.48 3.19
N GLN A 266 -20.57 -2.61 2.64
CA GLN A 266 -21.24 -3.89 2.79
C GLN A 266 -20.74 -4.58 4.06
N ILE A 267 -21.63 -4.80 5.03
CA ILE A 267 -21.32 -5.40 6.33
C ILE A 267 -22.08 -6.72 6.42
N ASP A 268 -21.32 -7.83 6.39
CA ASP A 268 -21.91 -9.17 6.34
C ASP A 268 -21.35 -10.06 7.45
N ASP A 269 -22.23 -10.81 8.12
CA ASP A 269 -21.84 -11.81 9.13
C ASP A 269 -20.96 -11.21 10.25
N ILE A 270 -21.33 -10.02 10.74
CA ILE A 270 -20.61 -9.32 11.82
C ILE A 270 -21.46 -9.28 13.09
N VAL A 271 -20.78 -9.44 14.22
CA VAL A 271 -21.36 -9.31 15.55
C VAL A 271 -20.64 -8.18 16.28
N PHE A 272 -21.32 -7.05 16.43
CA PHE A 272 -20.85 -5.93 17.24
C PHE A 272 -21.20 -6.16 18.71
N GLU A 273 -20.26 -5.87 19.59
CA GLU A 273 -20.36 -6.00 21.05
C GLU A 273 -19.75 -4.77 21.73
N GLY A 274 -20.13 -4.52 22.98
CA GLY A 274 -19.53 -3.46 23.79
C GLY A 274 -20.05 -2.05 23.47
N LEU A 275 -19.21 -1.05 23.72
CA LEU A 275 -19.58 0.35 23.51
C LEU A 275 -19.27 0.76 22.07
N LEU A 276 -20.29 1.29 21.39
CA LEU A 276 -20.14 2.04 20.14
C LEU A 276 -20.48 3.49 20.45
N GLU A 277 -19.46 4.33 20.48
CA GLU A 277 -19.57 5.74 20.83
C GLU A 277 -19.18 6.61 19.64
N ASP A 278 -19.99 7.63 19.34
CA ASP A 278 -19.75 8.57 18.23
C ASP A 278 -19.60 7.87 16.86
N CYS A 279 -20.16 6.67 16.71
CA CYS A 279 -20.02 5.88 15.50
C CYS A 279 -21.03 6.30 14.42
N TYR A 280 -20.65 6.11 13.16
CA TYR A 280 -21.45 6.56 12.03
C TYR A 280 -21.58 5.50 10.96
N PHE A 281 -22.81 5.15 10.59
CA PHE A 281 -23.13 4.23 9.51
C PHE A 281 -24.00 4.95 8.48
N GLU A 282 -23.49 5.16 7.26
CA GLU A 282 -24.22 5.80 6.15
C GLU A 282 -24.22 4.92 4.91
N ASN A 283 -25.39 4.80 4.28
CA ASN A 283 -25.60 4.05 3.04
C ASN A 283 -25.07 2.59 3.09
N CYS A 284 -25.04 2.00 4.27
CA CYS A 284 -24.53 0.65 4.48
C CYS A 284 -25.58 -0.40 4.12
N VAL A 285 -25.09 -1.53 3.65
CA VAL A 285 -25.88 -2.75 3.43
C VAL A 285 -25.53 -3.74 4.51
N PHE A 286 -26.50 -4.09 5.35
CA PHE A 286 -26.34 -5.08 6.40
C PHE A 286 -26.85 -6.44 5.93
N ASN A 287 -26.12 -7.50 6.22
CA ASN A 287 -26.53 -8.87 5.95
C ASN A 287 -26.09 -9.81 7.08
N TRP A 288 -27.06 -10.31 7.86
CA TRP A 288 -26.80 -11.15 9.03
C TRP A 288 -25.90 -10.46 10.07
N VAL A 289 -26.16 -9.17 10.31
CA VAL A 289 -25.43 -8.38 11.30
C VAL A 289 -26.18 -8.37 12.63
N LYS A 290 -25.44 -8.55 13.72
CA LYS A 290 -25.98 -8.49 15.07
C LYS A 290 -25.28 -7.40 15.87
N PHE A 291 -26.06 -6.66 16.63
CA PHE A 291 -25.58 -5.88 17.76
C PHE A 291 -26.03 -6.66 19.00
N GLN A 292 -25.09 -7.11 19.83
CA GLN A 292 -25.40 -7.90 21.01
C GLN A 292 -24.68 -7.34 22.23
N HIS A 293 -25.41 -7.16 23.34
CA HIS A 293 -24.88 -6.56 24.56
C HIS A 293 -24.18 -5.22 24.29
N THR A 294 -24.66 -4.46 23.30
CA THR A 294 -24.04 -3.21 22.87
C THR A 294 -24.67 -2.02 23.57
N THR A 295 -23.84 -1.05 23.96
CA THR A 295 -24.29 0.29 24.30
C THR A 295 -24.02 1.21 23.12
N LEU A 296 -25.07 1.85 22.59
CA LEU A 296 -25.01 2.75 21.44
C LEU A 296 -25.18 4.19 21.92
N THR A 297 -24.07 4.93 21.98
CA THR A 297 -24.06 6.35 22.35
C THR A 297 -23.63 7.17 21.15
N ASN A 298 -24.37 8.23 20.86
CA ASN A 298 -24.17 9.11 19.72
C ASN A 298 -23.90 8.36 18.41
N THR A 299 -24.59 7.23 18.21
CA THR A 299 -24.34 6.32 17.09
C THR A 299 -25.42 6.53 16.03
N PHE A 300 -25.01 6.96 14.85
CA PHE A 300 -25.94 7.38 13.81
C PHE A 300 -26.06 6.36 12.69
N PHE A 301 -27.29 6.13 12.26
CA PHE A 301 -27.60 5.29 11.12
C PHE A 301 -28.38 6.10 10.08
N LYS A 302 -27.71 6.49 9.00
CA LYS A 302 -28.28 7.33 7.95
C LYS A 302 -28.45 6.55 6.65
N ASN A 303 -29.62 6.67 6.01
CA ASN A 303 -29.91 6.08 4.69
C ASN A 303 -29.65 4.56 4.61
N ASN A 304 -29.73 3.86 5.74
CA ASN A 304 -29.44 2.44 5.80
C ASN A 304 -30.68 1.59 5.53
N ARG A 305 -30.45 0.40 4.97
CA ARG A 305 -31.49 -0.63 4.84
C ARG A 305 -31.33 -1.67 5.94
N PHE A 306 -32.20 -1.62 6.94
CA PHE A 306 -32.20 -2.52 8.09
C PHE A 306 -32.82 -3.89 7.81
N LYS A 307 -32.38 -4.55 6.73
CA LYS A 307 -32.76 -5.95 6.47
C LYS A 307 -31.70 -6.86 7.08
N ARG A 308 -32.13 -7.93 7.77
CA ARG A 308 -31.21 -8.93 8.37
C ARG A 308 -30.23 -8.34 9.39
N ILE A 309 -30.66 -7.31 10.11
CA ILE A 309 -30.02 -6.80 11.32
C ILE A 309 -30.80 -7.33 12.54
N LYS A 310 -30.11 -7.61 13.65
CA LYS A 310 -30.76 -7.95 14.92
C LYS A 310 -30.06 -7.22 16.08
N PHE A 311 -30.86 -6.66 16.97
CA PHE A 311 -30.40 -6.10 18.24
C PHE A 311 -30.78 -7.08 19.36
N ILE A 312 -29.86 -7.37 20.26
CA ILE A 312 -30.01 -8.34 21.36
C ILE A 312 -29.44 -7.70 22.62
N ASP A 313 -30.29 -7.45 23.62
CA ASP A 313 -29.88 -6.89 24.90
C ASP A 313 -29.03 -5.61 24.77
N CYS A 314 -29.44 -4.73 23.86
CA CYS A 314 -28.77 -3.48 23.56
C CYS A 314 -29.34 -2.31 24.37
N GLN A 315 -28.49 -1.33 24.62
CA GLN A 315 -28.89 -0.02 25.15
C GLN A 315 -28.57 1.07 24.13
N ALA A 316 -29.40 2.11 24.05
CA ALA A 316 -29.16 3.25 23.18
C ALA A 316 -29.56 4.56 23.84
N ASP A 317 -28.83 5.65 23.54
CA ASP A 317 -29.31 6.98 23.91
C ASP A 317 -30.57 7.37 23.12
N ARG A 318 -31.23 8.43 23.56
CA ARG A 318 -32.51 8.87 22.98
C ARG A 318 -32.37 9.24 21.50
N ILE A 319 -31.27 9.86 21.11
CA ILE A 319 -31.08 10.34 19.73
C ILE A 319 -30.89 9.15 18.80
N THR A 320 -29.98 8.25 19.16
CA THR A 320 -29.68 7.00 18.44
C THR A 320 -30.94 6.14 18.29
N TYR A 321 -31.71 5.99 19.36
CA TYR A 321 -32.97 5.25 19.35
C TYR A 321 -33.98 5.84 18.35
N GLU A 322 -34.13 7.17 18.30
CA GLU A 322 -35.02 7.84 17.34
C GLU A 322 -34.56 7.69 15.88
N PHE A 323 -33.25 7.70 15.61
CA PHE A 323 -32.71 7.41 14.28
C PHE A 323 -33.06 5.98 13.82
N LEU A 324 -32.87 5.00 14.69
CA LEU A 324 -33.24 3.61 14.39
C LEU A 324 -34.76 3.46 14.17
N ARG A 325 -35.57 4.13 14.99
CA ARG A 325 -37.05 4.13 14.88
C ARG A 325 -37.52 4.71 13.55
N THR A 326 -37.00 5.89 13.17
CA THR A 326 -37.34 6.55 11.90
C THR A 326 -36.87 5.75 10.69
N GLY A 327 -35.73 5.06 10.83
CA GLY A 327 -35.21 4.09 9.87
C GLY A 327 -36.02 2.79 9.76
N LYS A 328 -37.06 2.59 10.57
CA LYS A 328 -37.90 1.37 10.63
C LYS A 328 -37.09 0.11 11.00
N ALA A 329 -36.08 0.24 11.85
CA ALA A 329 -35.40 -0.91 12.44
C ALA A 329 -36.29 -1.64 13.45
N ASP A 330 -36.04 -2.93 13.68
CA ASP A 330 -36.65 -3.68 14.78
C ASP A 330 -35.95 -3.31 16.10
N LEU A 331 -36.69 -2.70 17.03
CA LEU A 331 -36.17 -2.18 18.29
C LEU A 331 -36.45 -3.10 19.49
N THR A 332 -37.01 -4.29 19.27
CA THR A 332 -37.43 -5.20 20.37
C THR A 332 -36.31 -5.56 21.34
N GLY A 333 -35.06 -5.59 20.87
CA GLY A 333 -33.88 -5.85 21.69
C GLY A 333 -33.12 -4.59 22.14
N ILE A 334 -33.73 -3.40 22.10
CA ILE A 334 -33.08 -2.14 22.48
C ILE A 334 -33.87 -1.46 23.61
N THR A 335 -33.18 -1.14 24.70
CA THR A 335 -33.70 -0.29 25.78
C THR A 335 -33.06 1.09 25.75
N LEU A 336 -33.78 2.12 26.18
CA LEU A 336 -33.21 3.46 26.33
C LEU A 336 -32.25 3.53 27.52
N LEU A 337 -31.13 4.21 27.35
CA LEU A 337 -30.27 4.60 28.47
C LEU A 337 -31.04 5.53 29.41
N THR A 338 -31.06 5.18 30.70
CA THR A 338 -31.57 6.08 31.73
C THR A 338 -30.60 7.24 31.92
N PRO A 339 -31.10 8.48 32.03
CA PRO A 339 -30.28 9.69 32.17
C PRO A 339 -29.44 9.73 33.44
#